data_AF-A0A931YS53-F1
#
_entry.id   AF-A0A931YS53-F1
#
_cell.length_a   1.000
_cell.length_b   1.000
_cell.length_c   1.000
_cell.angle_alpha   90.00
_cell.angle_beta   90.00
_cell.angle_gamma   90.00
#
_symmetry.space_group_name_H-M   'P 1'
#
loop_
_entity.id
_entity.type
_entity.pdbx_description
1 polymer ?
#
loop_
_entity_poly.entity_id
_entity_poly.type
_entity_poly.pdbx_seq_one_letter_code
_entity_poly.pdbx_strand_id
1 'polypeptide(L)' 'MNLKNKKIFVTGSDGFIGSHLVETLLDEGCDVRVFVFYNSFNSWGVGMA' A
#
# COMPACT_ATOMS: atom_id res chain seq x y z
N MET A 1 -13.64 -11.07 4.63
CA MET A 1 -14.38 -9.95 4.01
C MET A 1 -14.19 -10.02 2.50
N ASN A 2 -15.10 -9.49 1.68
CA ASN A 2 -14.87 -9.41 0.23
C ASN A 2 -14.36 -8.01 -0.11
N LEU A 3 -13.05 -7.89 -0.36
CA LEU A 3 -12.37 -6.62 -0.65
C LEU A 3 -12.05 -6.43 -2.14
N LYS A 4 -12.35 -7.42 -2.99
CA LYS A 4 -12.07 -7.37 -4.42
C LYS A 4 -12.67 -6.12 -5.07
N ASN A 5 -11.90 -5.44 -5.92
CA ASN A 5 -12.23 -4.19 -6.60
C ASN A 5 -12.55 -3.00 -5.67
N LYS A 6 -12.18 -3.07 -4.38
CA LYS A 6 -12.29 -1.91 -3.49
C LYS A 6 -11.10 -0.98 -3.69
N LYS A 7 -11.37 0.32 -3.59
CA LYS A 7 -10.34 1.36 -3.52
C LYS A 7 -9.89 1.51 -2.08
N ILE A 8 -8.60 1.30 -1.83
CA ILE A 8 -8.03 1.36 -0.49
C ILE A 8 -6.90 2.38 -0.48
N PHE A 9 -6.96 3.31 0.47
CA PHE A 9 -5.90 4.28 0.68
C PHE A 9 -5.12 3.89 1.93
N VAL A 10 -3.82 3.62 1.75
CA VAL A 10 -2.93 3.20 2.82
C VAL A 10 -1.90 4.30 3.07
N THR A 11 -1.71 4.64 4.34
CA THR A 11 -0.66 5.58 4.78
C THR A 11 0.35 4.85 5.64
N GLY A 12 1.62 5.25 5.60
CA GLY A 12 2.69 4.67 6.44
C GLY A 12 2.98 3.18 6.15
N SER A 13 2.90 2.77 4.89
CA SER A 13 3.15 1.39 4.47
C SER A 13 4.60 1.08 4.08
N ASP A 14 5.55 1.95 4.42
CA ASP A 14 6.99 1.83 4.13
C ASP A 14 7.73 0.88 5.08
N GLY A 15 7.05 0.41 6.14
CA GLY A 15 7.58 -0.59 7.07
C GLY A 15 7.32 -2.04 6.63
N PHE A 16 7.91 -3.00 7.37
CA PHE A 16 7.77 -4.43 7.11
C PHE A 16 6.31 -4.90 7.03
N ILE A 17 5.49 -4.53 8.01
CA ILE A 17 4.06 -4.94 8.04
C ILE A 17 3.27 -4.23 6.95
N GLY A 18 3.53 -2.94 6.73
CA GLY A 18 2.79 -2.12 5.78
C GLY A 18 3.01 -2.56 4.32
N SER A 19 4.24 -2.91 3.97
CA SER A 19 4.59 -3.41 2.64
C SER A 19 3.87 -4.72 2.32
N HIS A 20 3.88 -5.69 3.24
CA HIS A 20 3.19 -6.97 3.06
C HIS A 20 1.66 -6.81 3.06
N LEU A 21 1.13 -5.85 3.83
CA LEU A 21 -0.29 -5.51 3.77
C LEU A 21 -0.67 -5.01 2.37
N VAL A 22 0.11 -4.10 1.80
CA VAL A 22 -0.13 -3.60 0.44
C VAL A 22 -0.06 -4.74 -0.57
N GLU A 23 0.95 -5.62 -0.49
CA GLU A 23 1.05 -6.82 -1.34
C GLU A 23 -0.21 -7.70 -1.22
N THR A 24 -0.65 -8.00 0.00
CA THR A 24 -1.84 -8.82 0.23
C THR A 24 -3.10 -8.18 -0.34
N LEU A 25 -3.27 -6.86 -0.21
CA LEU A 25 -4.42 -6.14 -0.76
C LEU A 25 -4.43 -6.17 -2.30
N LEU A 26 -3.26 -6.05 -2.92
CA LEU A 26 -3.11 -6.19 -4.37
C LEU A 26 -3.44 -7.62 -4.83
N ASP A 27 -2.96 -8.64 -4.11
CA ASP A 27 -3.27 -10.05 -4.38
C ASP A 27 -4.76 -10.38 -4.22
N GLU A 28 -5.46 -9.69 -3.31
CA GLU A 28 -6.92 -9.78 -3.16
C GLU A 28 -7.70 -9.04 -4.28
N GLY A 29 -7.00 -8.36 -5.19
CA GLY A 29 -7.58 -7.64 -6.32
C GLY A 29 -8.15 -6.27 -5.94
N CYS A 30 -7.56 -5.61 -4.94
CA CYS A 30 -7.90 -4.24 -4.58
C CYS A 30 -7.17 -3.23 -5.48
N ASP A 31 -7.76 -2.04 -5.62
CA ASP A 31 -7.12 -0.84 -6.20
C ASP A 31 -6.51 -0.05 -5.04
N VAL A 32 -5.18 -0.09 -4.91
CA VAL A 32 -4.49 0.43 -3.72
C VAL A 32 -3.76 1.73 -4.06
N ARG A 33 -3.93 2.76 -3.22
CA ARG A 33 -3.13 3.96 -3.29
C ARG A 33 -2.36 4.15 -2.01
N VAL A 34 -1.07 4.43 -2.14
CA VAL A 34 -0.16 4.49 -1.01
C VAL A 34 0.42 5.90 -0.87
N PHE A 35 0.48 6.38 0.37
CA PHE A 35 1.16 7.63 0.72
C PHE A 35 2.09 7.42 1.92
N VAL A 36 3.39 7.66 1.73
CA VAL A 36 4.41 7.50 2.78
C VAL A 36 5.29 8.73 2.87
N PHE A 37 5.65 9.11 4.11
CA PHE A 37 6.49 10.28 4.37
C PHE A 37 7.94 10.04 3.93
N TYR A 38 8.45 8.82 4.16
CA TYR A 38 9.68 8.29 3.59
C TYR A 38 9.42 6.86 3.10
N ASN A 39 10.16 6.39 2.11
CA ASN A 39 10.23 4.97 1.82
C ASN A 39 11.49 4.37 2.45
N SER A 40 11.59 3.03 2.47
CA SER A 40 12.76 2.33 3.02
C SER A 40 14.07 2.64 2.27
N PHE A 41 14.00 3.33 1.11
CA PHE A 41 15.13 3.85 0.34
C PHE A 41 15.46 5.32 0.67
N ASN A 42 14.89 5.85 1.77
CA ASN A 42 15.12 7.21 2.27
C ASN A 42 14.76 8.32 1.26
N SER A 43 13.73 8.09 0.44
CA SER A 43 13.19 9.07 -0.52
C SER A 43 11.69 9.30 -0.33
N TRP A 44 11.17 10.41 -0.88
CA TRP A 44 9.75 10.78 -0.78
C TRP A 44 8.91 9.91 -1.73
N GLY A 45 7.87 9.24 -1.20
CA GLY A 45 7.09 8.25 -1.95
C GLY A 45 5.61 8.60 -2.08
N VAL A 46 5.19 9.05 -3.27
CA VAL A 46 3.80 8.91 -3.74
C VAL A 46 3.78 7.75 -4.73
N GLY A 47 3.27 6.60 -4.29
CA GLY A 47 3.18 5.38 -5.09
C GLY A 47 1.73 5.04 -5.41
N MET A 48 1.40 4.94 -6.69
CA MET A 48 0.22 4.20 -7.14
C MET A 48 0.68 2.78 -7.47
N ALA A 49 0.07 1.78 -6.83
CA ALA A 49 0.33 0.37 -7.09
C ALA A 49 -1.00 -0.34 -7.36
#